data_AF-A0A956EM63-F1
#
_entry.id   AF-A0A956EM63-F1
#
_cell.length_a   1.000
_cell.length_b   1.000
_cell.length_c   1.000
_cell.angle_alpha   90.00
_cell.angle_beta   90.00
_cell.angle_gamma   90.00
#
_symmetry.space_group_name_H-M   'P 1'
#
loop_
_entity.id
_entity.type
_entity.pdbx_description
1 polymer ?
#
loop_
_entity_poly.entity_id
_entity_poly.type
_entity_poly.pdbx_seq_one_letter_code
_entity_poly.pdbx_strand_id
1 'polypeptide(L)'
;MITTLATLLIILGETAAPPPPAEPVDVASSEDAEAPPSEAPPSETADAPPEAAPAEEDEPWVIPPPEEPQVPPTSAAVERQGNPELTEALNAPKKRGYAQYESPQNFAAEIKFGPYLPDVDRRYNGPDEFGPYAKIFGETDDRGVTTGAPKKLMMTAVAFEWQFLNPGGIGPLGFGYTFSFARDKAQALLADPPATGSVRSEADSTVFWVMPMALQLVYRFELLADRVHIPIVPYVKGGLAWSLWWSKNGDGKLSRNSMGEKALGGVWGWQLNAGGMLRLDFLEVGSSRTLDRTTGINHTYLFGEYQLSRIDNFGRENAMSLGSSTWLLGLAIEF
;
A
#
# COMPACT_ATOMS: atom_id res chain seq x y z
N MET A 1 -11.35 -21.64 32.04
CA MET A 1 -11.82 -20.87 30.85
C MET A 1 -10.86 -21.04 29.65
N ILE A 2 -10.37 -22.26 29.40
CA ILE A 2 -9.46 -22.60 28.29
C ILE A 2 -9.87 -23.99 27.80
N THR A 3 -11.09 -24.13 27.25
CA THR A 3 -11.57 -25.44 26.76
C THR A 3 -12.66 -25.34 25.70
N THR A 4 -12.76 -24.21 24.99
CA THR A 4 -13.85 -24.01 24.00
C THR A 4 -13.39 -23.38 22.68
N LEU A 5 -12.10 -23.49 22.34
CA LEU A 5 -11.56 -23.05 21.04
C LEU A 5 -10.99 -24.18 20.17
N ALA A 6 -10.99 -25.42 20.66
CA ALA A 6 -10.40 -26.56 19.95
C ALA A 6 -11.36 -27.29 18.98
N THR A 7 -12.64 -26.90 18.93
CA THR A 7 -13.66 -27.66 18.18
C THR A 7 -14.08 -27.02 16.85
N LEU A 8 -13.59 -25.83 16.50
CA LEU A 8 -13.91 -25.17 15.21
C LEU A 8 -12.84 -25.37 14.13
N LEU A 9 -11.72 -26.05 14.42
CA LEU A 9 -10.58 -26.16 13.49
C LEU A 9 -10.47 -27.52 12.76
N ILE A 10 -11.48 -28.39 12.84
CA ILE A 10 -11.44 -29.76 12.29
C ILE A 10 -12.28 -29.92 10.99
N ILE A 11 -13.01 -28.89 10.52
CA ILE A 11 -13.95 -29.03 9.38
C ILE A 11 -13.44 -28.47 8.04
N LEU A 12 -12.20 -27.97 7.92
CA LEU A 12 -11.68 -27.38 6.67
C LEU A 12 -10.49 -28.13 6.03
N GLY A 13 -10.31 -29.40 6.38
CA GLY A 13 -9.26 -30.26 5.84
C GLY A 13 -9.79 -31.26 4.81
N GLU A 14 -10.59 -30.84 3.84
CA GLU A 14 -10.99 -31.72 2.73
C GLU A 14 -10.32 -31.27 1.43
N THR A 15 -9.63 -32.24 0.83
CA THR A 15 -8.72 -32.13 -0.30
C THR A 15 -9.45 -31.66 -1.56
N ALA A 16 -9.20 -30.42 -1.99
CA ALA A 16 -9.60 -29.97 -3.33
C ALA A 16 -8.72 -30.65 -4.39
N ALA A 17 -9.35 -31.47 -5.24
CA ALA A 17 -8.73 -32.05 -6.42
C ALA A 17 -8.30 -30.95 -7.41
N PRO A 18 -7.22 -31.16 -8.20
CA PRO A 18 -6.77 -30.17 -9.17
C PRO A 18 -7.82 -29.97 -10.29
N PRO A 19 -8.02 -28.73 -10.78
CA PRO A 19 -8.95 -28.46 -11.86
C PRO A 19 -8.49 -29.14 -13.17
N PRO A 20 -9.43 -29.56 -14.03
CA PRO A 20 -9.10 -30.15 -15.33
C PRO A 20 -8.42 -29.12 -16.25
N PRO A 21 -7.58 -29.58 -17.20
CA PRO A 21 -6.90 -28.70 -18.13
C PRO A 21 -7.90 -27.95 -19.03
N ALA A 22 -7.70 -26.65 -19.16
CA ALA A 22 -8.49 -25.79 -20.04
C ALA A 22 -8.28 -26.20 -21.51
N GLU A 23 -9.39 -26.39 -22.22
CA GLU A 23 -9.40 -26.60 -23.67
C GLU A 23 -8.94 -25.33 -24.42
N PRO A 24 -8.25 -25.49 -25.56
CA PRO A 24 -7.83 -24.35 -26.38
C PRO A 24 -9.07 -23.69 -27.02
N VAL A 25 -9.20 -22.39 -26.82
CA VAL A 25 -10.20 -21.55 -27.48
C VAL A 25 -9.72 -21.28 -28.92
N ASP A 26 -10.45 -21.80 -29.89
CA ASP A 26 -10.29 -21.48 -31.32
C ASP A 26 -10.56 -19.98 -31.55
N VAL A 27 -9.54 -19.28 -32.06
CA VAL A 27 -9.65 -17.90 -32.52
C VAL A 27 -10.23 -17.95 -33.93
N ALA A 28 -11.54 -17.80 -34.04
CA ALA A 28 -12.20 -17.58 -35.32
C ALA A 28 -12.02 -16.12 -35.74
N SER A 29 -11.32 -15.95 -36.85
CA SER A 29 -11.20 -14.74 -37.66
C SER A 29 -12.57 -14.32 -38.22
N SER A 30 -12.99 -13.08 -37.95
CA SER A 30 -14.03 -12.39 -38.71
C SER A 30 -13.42 -11.22 -39.46
N GLU A 31 -13.13 -11.45 -40.73
CA GLU A 31 -13.09 -10.43 -41.78
C GLU A 31 -14.49 -9.82 -41.98
N ASP A 32 -14.53 -8.69 -42.69
CA ASP A 32 -15.70 -8.01 -43.25
C ASP A 32 -16.50 -7.06 -42.34
N ALA A 33 -16.12 -5.78 -42.39
CA ALA A 33 -17.04 -4.67 -42.17
C ALA A 33 -16.85 -3.62 -43.27
N GLU A 34 -17.81 -3.66 -44.18
CA GLU A 34 -18.03 -2.88 -45.39
C GLU A 34 -18.33 -1.40 -45.07
N ALA A 35 -17.78 -0.48 -45.86
CA ALA A 35 -18.01 0.96 -45.73
C ALA A 35 -19.36 1.37 -46.35
N PRO A 36 -20.20 2.16 -45.67
CA PRO A 36 -21.38 2.77 -46.30
C PRO A 36 -21.06 4.10 -47.01
N PRO A 37 -21.87 4.47 -48.02
CA PRO A 37 -21.56 5.54 -48.97
C PRO A 37 -21.87 6.95 -48.48
N SER A 38 -21.16 7.89 -49.09
CA SER A 38 -21.33 9.34 -49.03
C SER A 38 -22.68 9.77 -49.61
N GLU A 39 -23.58 10.29 -48.77
CA GLU A 39 -24.70 11.15 -49.20
C GLU A 39 -24.61 12.50 -48.51
N ALA A 40 -24.46 13.56 -49.32
CA ALA A 40 -24.50 14.95 -48.88
C ALA A 40 -25.95 15.42 -48.77
N PRO A 41 -26.36 16.06 -47.66
CA PRO A 41 -27.64 16.75 -47.60
C PRO A 41 -27.59 18.14 -48.28
N PRO A 42 -28.73 18.62 -48.79
CA PRO A 42 -28.83 19.89 -49.53
C PRO A 42 -28.73 21.12 -48.63
N SER A 43 -28.24 22.20 -49.25
CA SER A 43 -28.11 23.54 -48.69
C SER A 43 -29.46 24.12 -48.27
N GLU A 44 -29.64 24.33 -46.97
CA GLU A 44 -30.73 25.14 -46.42
C GLU A 44 -30.19 26.55 -46.12
N THR A 45 -30.77 27.53 -46.81
CA THR A 45 -30.58 28.97 -46.63
C THR A 45 -30.97 29.38 -45.20
N ALA A 46 -29.97 29.70 -44.38
CA ALA A 46 -30.18 30.35 -43.09
C ALA A 46 -29.97 31.87 -43.24
N ASP A 47 -30.98 32.60 -42.78
CA ASP A 47 -31.05 34.05 -42.70
C ASP A 47 -29.83 34.68 -42.03
N ALA A 48 -29.46 35.86 -42.52
CA ALA A 48 -28.37 36.68 -42.00
C ALA A 48 -28.61 37.06 -40.53
N PRO A 49 -27.63 36.83 -39.62
CA PRO A 49 -27.68 37.38 -38.29
C PRO A 49 -27.46 38.91 -38.35
N PRO A 50 -28.10 39.69 -37.45
CA PRO A 50 -27.91 41.13 -37.39
C PRO A 50 -26.46 41.51 -37.07
N GLU A 51 -26.02 42.56 -37.75
CA GLU A 51 -24.74 43.24 -37.67
C GLU A 51 -24.22 43.36 -36.22
N ALA A 52 -23.11 42.69 -35.94
CA ALA A 52 -22.44 42.72 -34.66
C ALA A 52 -21.98 44.15 -34.35
N ALA A 53 -22.37 44.65 -33.17
CA ALA A 53 -21.80 45.86 -32.60
C ALA A 53 -20.26 45.71 -32.49
N PRO A 54 -19.49 46.80 -32.67
CA PRO A 54 -18.04 46.75 -32.60
C PRO A 54 -17.61 46.21 -31.23
N ALA A 55 -16.73 45.21 -31.26
CA ALA A 55 -16.11 44.63 -30.08
C ALA A 55 -15.40 45.73 -29.28
N GLU A 56 -15.86 45.97 -28.06
CA GLU A 56 -15.09 46.72 -27.07
C GLU A 56 -13.77 45.98 -26.86
N GLU A 57 -12.69 46.70 -27.10
CA GLU A 57 -11.32 46.23 -26.99
C GLU A 57 -11.05 45.68 -25.59
N ASP A 58 -10.30 44.58 -25.55
CA ASP A 58 -9.84 43.84 -24.38
C ASP A 58 -9.47 44.72 -23.17
N GLU A 59 -10.41 44.94 -22.25
CA GLU A 59 -10.02 45.28 -20.89
C GLU A 59 -9.41 44.04 -20.24
N PRO A 60 -8.14 44.09 -19.78
CA PRO A 60 -7.53 42.96 -19.09
C PRO A 60 -8.41 42.61 -17.90
N TRP A 61 -8.70 41.32 -17.70
CA TRP A 61 -9.42 40.81 -16.53
C TRP A 61 -8.76 41.32 -15.25
N VAL A 62 -9.24 42.45 -14.74
CA VAL A 62 -8.83 42.97 -13.44
C VAL A 62 -9.47 42.05 -12.42
N ILE A 63 -8.67 41.13 -11.88
CA ILE A 63 -9.05 40.36 -10.71
C ILE A 63 -9.36 41.41 -9.63
N PRO A 64 -10.61 41.53 -9.16
CA PRO A 64 -10.91 42.46 -8.08
C PRO A 64 -9.99 42.12 -6.91
N PRO A 65 -9.43 43.12 -6.22
CA PRO A 65 -8.58 42.85 -5.06
C PRO A 65 -9.34 41.93 -4.11
N PRO A 66 -8.66 40.97 -3.44
CA PRO A 66 -9.31 40.08 -2.50
C PRO A 66 -10.14 40.93 -1.54
N GLU A 67 -11.46 40.68 -1.49
CA GLU A 67 -12.34 41.40 -0.58
C GLU A 67 -11.72 41.33 0.80
N GLU A 68 -11.38 42.49 1.36
CA GLU A 68 -10.85 42.57 2.71
C GLU A 68 -11.84 41.84 3.63
N PRO A 69 -11.35 40.99 4.56
CA PRO A 69 -12.23 40.29 5.47
C PRO A 69 -13.15 41.30 6.15
N GLN A 70 -14.44 41.28 5.79
CA GLN A 70 -15.38 42.22 6.36
C GLN A 70 -15.42 41.98 7.86
N VAL A 71 -14.87 42.93 8.62
CA VAL A 71 -14.89 42.86 10.07
C VAL A 71 -16.37 42.87 10.47
N PRO A 72 -16.87 41.84 11.16
CA PRO A 72 -18.27 41.79 11.52
C PRO A 72 -18.62 43.07 12.30
N PRO A 73 -19.78 43.68 12.02
CA PRO A 73 -20.16 44.94 12.64
C PRO A 73 -20.17 44.77 14.16
N THR A 74 -19.59 45.74 14.86
CA THR A 74 -19.58 45.75 16.32
C THR A 74 -21.00 45.80 16.87
N SER A 75 -21.23 45.26 18.07
CA SER A 75 -22.55 45.29 18.72
C SER A 75 -23.13 46.71 18.77
N ALA A 76 -22.29 47.72 19.07
CA ALA A 76 -22.67 49.12 19.09
C ALA A 76 -23.01 49.72 17.69
N ALA A 77 -22.52 49.11 16.60
CA ALA A 77 -22.91 49.49 15.24
C ALA A 77 -24.27 48.89 14.86
N VAL A 78 -24.52 47.64 15.25
CA VAL A 78 -25.80 46.95 15.00
C VAL A 78 -26.95 47.56 15.80
N GLU A 79 -26.72 47.89 17.08
CA GLU A 79 -27.74 48.55 17.91
C GLU A 79 -28.19 49.89 17.34
N ARG A 80 -27.27 50.67 16.75
CA ARG A 80 -27.59 51.95 16.09
C ARG A 80 -28.42 51.80 14.83
N GLN A 81 -28.30 50.66 14.15
CA GLN A 81 -29.00 50.40 12.90
C GLN A 81 -30.46 49.96 13.14
N GLY A 82 -30.82 49.65 14.38
CA GLY A 82 -32.19 49.30 14.78
C GLY A 82 -32.73 48.06 14.06
N ASN A 83 -31.86 47.23 13.48
CA ASN A 83 -32.27 46.04 12.75
C ASN A 83 -32.41 44.86 13.73
N PRO A 84 -33.65 44.38 13.99
CA PRO A 84 -33.89 43.32 14.94
C PRO A 84 -33.28 41.98 14.49
N GLU A 85 -33.20 41.71 13.18
CA GLU A 85 -32.63 40.46 12.64
C GLU A 85 -31.11 40.37 12.89
N LEU A 86 -30.39 41.47 12.72
CA LEU A 86 -28.95 41.56 12.99
C LEU A 86 -28.65 41.46 14.50
N THR A 87 -29.54 42.01 15.33
CA THR A 87 -29.45 41.94 16.79
C THR A 87 -29.70 40.52 17.27
N GLU A 88 -30.66 39.80 16.67
CA GLU A 88 -30.93 38.39 16.93
C GLU A 88 -29.80 37.49 16.44
N ALA A 89 -29.20 37.76 15.28
CA ALA A 89 -28.05 37.01 14.76
C ALA A 89 -26.77 37.15 15.62
N LEU A 90 -26.54 38.31 16.23
CA LEU A 90 -25.42 38.55 17.16
C LEU A 90 -25.64 37.90 18.52
N ASN A 91 -26.88 37.89 19.00
CA ASN A 91 -27.27 37.33 20.30
C ASN A 91 -27.60 35.84 20.23
N ALA A 92 -27.81 35.30 19.03
CA ALA A 92 -27.92 33.86 18.82
C ALA A 92 -26.66 33.22 19.42
N PRO A 93 -26.80 32.21 20.29
CA PRO A 93 -25.65 31.50 20.82
C PRO A 93 -24.85 31.02 19.63
N LYS A 94 -23.60 31.50 19.47
CA LYS A 94 -22.67 31.01 18.45
C LYS A 94 -22.73 29.49 18.52
N LYS A 95 -23.44 28.86 17.58
CA LYS A 95 -23.49 27.40 17.50
C LYS A 95 -22.03 26.99 17.44
N ARG A 96 -21.59 26.28 18.47
CA ARG A 96 -20.22 25.83 18.66
C ARG A 96 -19.74 25.15 17.39
N GLY A 97 -18.99 25.87 16.57
CA GLY A 97 -18.45 25.39 15.31
C GLY A 97 -19.52 24.98 14.30
N TYR A 98 -19.25 25.21 13.03
CA TYR A 98 -19.64 24.18 12.09
C TYR A 98 -18.96 22.90 12.61
N ALA A 99 -19.73 21.92 13.10
CA ALA A 99 -19.21 20.56 13.14
C ALA A 99 -18.79 20.29 11.71
N GLN A 100 -17.48 20.28 11.46
CA GLN A 100 -16.96 20.02 10.13
C GLN A 100 -17.53 18.66 9.75
N TYR A 101 -18.31 18.64 8.67
CA TYR A 101 -18.77 17.39 8.13
C TYR A 101 -17.53 16.70 7.58
N GLU A 102 -16.98 15.78 8.35
CA GLU A 102 -15.96 14.82 7.92
C GLU A 102 -16.71 13.54 7.56
N SER A 103 -16.37 12.94 6.41
CA SER A 103 -16.96 11.67 6.03
C SER A 103 -16.49 10.56 6.99
N PRO A 104 -17.30 9.50 7.21
CA PRO A 104 -16.92 8.42 8.12
C PRO A 104 -15.62 7.72 7.69
N GLN A 105 -14.56 7.86 8.48
CA GLN A 105 -13.25 7.22 8.25
C GLN A 105 -13.31 5.76 8.71
N ASN A 106 -13.58 4.85 7.78
CA ASN A 106 -13.63 3.43 8.09
C ASN A 106 -12.50 2.66 7.43
N PHE A 107 -11.83 3.24 6.43
CA PHE A 107 -10.85 2.53 5.64
C PHE A 107 -9.56 3.31 5.47
N ALA A 108 -8.45 2.58 5.39
CA ALA A 108 -7.18 3.16 4.97
C ALA A 108 -6.46 2.23 3.99
N ALA A 109 -5.80 2.84 3.01
CA ALA A 109 -4.89 2.16 2.10
C ALA A 109 -3.48 2.69 2.31
N GLU A 110 -2.50 1.80 2.35
CA GLU A 110 -1.09 2.13 2.56
C GLU A 110 -0.23 1.55 1.44
N ILE A 111 0.78 2.31 1.03
CA ILE A 111 1.90 1.81 0.25
C ILE A 111 3.20 2.06 1.02
N LYS A 112 4.05 1.04 1.10
CA LYS A 112 5.25 1.05 1.94
C LYS A 112 6.44 0.42 1.25
N PHE A 113 7.61 0.94 1.57
CA PHE A 113 8.88 0.50 1.03
C PHE A 113 9.91 0.38 2.14
N GLY A 114 10.80 -0.59 2.03
CA GLY A 114 11.96 -0.64 2.90
C GLY A 114 12.89 -1.80 2.59
N PRO A 115 14.08 -1.82 3.23
CA PRO A 115 15.00 -2.90 3.06
C PRO A 115 14.41 -4.21 3.61
N TYR A 116 14.74 -5.35 3.03
CA TYR A 116 14.27 -6.66 3.50
C TYR A 116 15.33 -7.70 3.18
N LEU A 117 15.64 -8.53 4.17
CA LEU A 117 16.52 -9.67 3.98
C LEU A 117 15.85 -10.85 4.68
N PRO A 118 15.42 -11.89 3.93
CA PRO A 118 14.80 -13.05 4.54
C PRO A 118 15.83 -13.83 5.36
N ASP A 119 15.47 -14.20 6.58
CA ASP A 119 16.29 -14.96 7.52
C ASP A 119 16.41 -16.46 7.15
N VAL A 120 16.64 -16.80 5.86
CA VAL A 120 16.62 -18.18 5.35
C VAL A 120 17.67 -19.05 6.04
N ASP A 121 18.89 -18.51 6.17
CA ASP A 121 20.04 -19.23 6.73
C ASP A 121 20.16 -19.10 8.25
N ARG A 122 19.16 -18.52 8.93
CA ARG A 122 19.22 -18.26 10.38
C ARG A 122 19.50 -19.49 11.24
N ARG A 123 19.06 -20.67 10.79
CA ARG A 123 19.25 -21.96 11.48
C ARG A 123 20.35 -22.82 10.85
N TYR A 124 21.05 -22.30 9.84
CA TYR A 124 22.11 -23.04 9.19
C TYR A 124 23.29 -23.20 10.16
N ASN A 125 23.67 -24.45 10.38
CA ASN A 125 24.79 -24.87 11.24
C ASN A 125 25.68 -25.91 10.53
N GLY A 126 25.65 -25.90 9.20
CA GLY A 126 26.44 -26.81 8.38
C GLY A 126 27.93 -26.47 8.39
N PRO A 127 28.75 -27.28 7.70
CA PRO A 127 30.20 -27.12 7.68
C PRO A 127 30.68 -25.93 6.84
N ASP A 128 29.85 -25.41 5.93
CA ASP A 128 30.22 -24.24 5.12
C ASP A 128 30.10 -22.97 5.98
N GLU A 129 30.90 -21.95 5.65
CA GLU A 129 30.81 -20.63 6.32
C GLU A 129 29.47 -19.92 6.02
N PHE A 130 28.95 -20.10 4.79
CA PHE A 130 27.72 -19.48 4.32
C PHE A 130 26.61 -20.53 4.13
N GLY A 131 25.41 -20.21 4.59
CA GLY A 131 24.24 -21.07 4.38
C GLY A 131 23.79 -21.11 2.90
N PRO A 132 22.85 -22.00 2.55
CA PRO A 132 22.42 -22.22 1.18
C PRO A 132 21.92 -20.95 0.47
N TYR A 133 21.23 -20.06 1.18
CA TYR A 133 20.74 -18.82 0.60
C TYR A 133 21.89 -17.85 0.33
N ALA A 134 22.77 -17.62 1.30
CA ALA A 134 23.96 -16.79 1.17
C ALA A 134 24.94 -17.32 0.11
N LYS A 135 25.07 -18.63 -0.05
CA LYS A 135 25.88 -19.24 -1.10
C LYS A 135 25.40 -18.88 -2.51
N ILE A 136 24.11 -18.60 -2.69
CA ILE A 136 23.54 -18.22 -3.99
C ILE A 136 23.47 -16.70 -4.13
N PHE A 137 22.96 -15.98 -3.13
CA PHE A 137 22.64 -14.55 -3.21
C PHE A 137 23.59 -13.63 -2.43
N GLY A 138 24.61 -14.20 -1.79
CA GLY A 138 25.66 -13.46 -1.07
C GLY A 138 26.57 -12.66 -1.98
N GLU A 139 27.38 -11.81 -1.36
CA GLU A 139 28.46 -11.10 -2.06
C GLU A 139 29.52 -12.09 -2.54
N THR A 140 30.10 -11.83 -3.71
CA THR A 140 31.05 -12.72 -4.36
C THR A 140 32.35 -12.03 -4.72
N ASP A 141 33.42 -12.80 -4.81
CA ASP A 141 34.69 -12.37 -5.40
C ASP A 141 34.67 -12.39 -6.95
N ASP A 142 35.82 -12.09 -7.57
CA ASP A 142 36.01 -12.11 -9.04
C ASP A 142 35.80 -13.50 -9.66
N ARG A 143 35.82 -14.57 -8.86
CA ARG A 143 35.54 -15.94 -9.29
C ARG A 143 34.09 -16.34 -9.06
N GLY A 144 33.24 -15.47 -8.54
CA GLY A 144 31.85 -15.77 -8.21
C GLY A 144 31.70 -16.64 -6.94
N VAL A 145 32.75 -16.80 -6.15
CA VAL A 145 32.71 -17.53 -4.87
C VAL A 145 32.14 -16.59 -3.81
N THR A 146 31.20 -17.08 -3.00
CA THR A 146 30.59 -16.28 -1.94
C THR A 146 31.60 -15.92 -0.86
N THR A 147 31.72 -14.63 -0.56
CA THR A 147 32.61 -14.05 0.45
C THR A 147 31.88 -13.22 1.50
N GLY A 148 30.57 -12.97 1.31
CA GLY A 148 29.80 -12.15 2.23
C GLY A 148 28.30 -12.46 2.24
N ALA A 149 27.61 -11.84 3.19
CA ALA A 149 26.17 -11.98 3.34
C ALA A 149 25.39 -11.34 2.16
N PRO A 150 24.16 -11.80 1.88
CA PRO A 150 23.32 -11.17 0.85
C PRO A 150 22.99 -9.72 1.17
N LYS A 151 22.79 -8.94 0.11
CA LYS A 151 22.36 -7.55 0.21
C LYS A 151 20.89 -7.47 0.60
N LYS A 152 20.52 -6.41 1.32
CA LYS A 152 19.11 -6.15 1.62
C LYS A 152 18.37 -5.80 0.32
N LEU A 153 17.25 -6.47 0.11
CA LEU A 153 16.33 -6.27 -1.01
C LEU A 153 15.44 -5.06 -0.73
N MET A 154 14.91 -4.44 -1.78
CA MET A 154 13.78 -3.54 -1.61
C MET A 154 12.50 -4.37 -1.53
N MET A 155 11.78 -4.26 -0.41
CA MET A 155 10.44 -4.81 -0.27
C MET A 155 9.42 -3.71 -0.51
N THR A 156 8.44 -4.01 -1.36
CA THR A 156 7.27 -3.16 -1.57
C THR A 156 6.08 -3.84 -0.91
N ALA A 157 5.29 -3.06 -0.18
CA ALA A 157 4.11 -3.54 0.50
C ALA A 157 2.92 -2.63 0.23
N VAL A 158 1.74 -3.25 0.13
CA VAL A 158 0.45 -2.56 0.15
C VAL A 158 -0.33 -3.08 1.35
N ALA A 159 -1.04 -2.20 2.04
CA ALA A 159 -1.91 -2.60 3.13
C ALA A 159 -3.28 -1.95 2.99
N PHE A 160 -4.28 -2.66 3.48
CA PHE A 160 -5.64 -2.18 3.61
C PHE A 160 -6.06 -2.34 5.07
N GLU A 161 -6.70 -1.33 5.63
CA GLU A 161 -7.18 -1.33 7.00
C GLU A 161 -8.66 -1.03 7.03
N TRP A 162 -9.40 -1.79 7.83
CA TRP A 162 -10.79 -1.55 8.15
C TRP A 162 -10.91 -1.24 9.63
N GLN A 163 -11.31 -0.01 9.94
CA GLN A 163 -11.53 0.50 11.27
C GLN A 163 -12.98 0.27 11.66
N PHE A 164 -13.21 -0.46 12.76
CA PHE A 164 -14.56 -0.89 13.14
C PHE A 164 -14.98 -0.37 14.52
N LEU A 165 -14.04 0.16 15.31
CA LEU A 165 -14.32 0.66 16.65
C LEU A 165 -13.42 1.84 16.98
N ASN A 166 -14.00 2.92 17.54
CA ASN A 166 -13.23 4.01 18.13
C ASN A 166 -13.62 4.16 19.62
N PRO A 167 -12.98 3.42 20.53
CA PRO A 167 -13.35 3.43 21.94
C PRO A 167 -12.99 4.78 22.60
N GLY A 168 -14.02 5.53 22.98
CA GLY A 168 -13.88 6.73 23.80
C GLY A 168 -13.14 7.90 23.14
N GLY A 169 -13.02 7.92 21.81
CA GLY A 169 -12.30 8.97 21.07
C GLY A 169 -10.79 8.97 21.32
N ILE A 170 -10.23 7.84 21.76
CA ILE A 170 -8.79 7.69 22.03
C ILE A 170 -8.04 7.33 20.73
N GLY A 171 -8.75 6.72 19.78
CA GLY A 171 -8.27 6.36 18.45
C GLY A 171 -8.82 5.02 17.98
N PRO A 172 -8.79 4.76 16.66
CA PRO A 172 -9.47 3.62 16.05
C PRO A 172 -8.74 2.30 16.30
N LEU A 173 -9.55 1.26 16.43
CA LEU A 173 -9.18 -0.14 16.38
C LEU A 173 -9.72 -0.75 15.07
N GLY A 174 -8.87 -1.50 14.40
CA GLY A 174 -9.18 -2.05 13.08
C GLY A 174 -8.53 -3.40 12.80
N PHE A 175 -8.91 -3.97 11.67
CA PHE A 175 -8.22 -5.08 11.03
C PHE A 175 -7.38 -4.54 9.87
N GLY A 176 -6.14 -4.97 9.77
CA GLY A 176 -5.25 -4.68 8.67
C GLY A 176 -4.90 -5.93 7.90
N TYR A 177 -4.83 -5.84 6.58
CA TYR A 177 -4.27 -6.86 5.73
C TYR A 177 -3.13 -6.26 4.91
N THR A 178 -1.95 -6.87 5.01
CA THR A 178 -0.76 -6.42 4.29
C THR A 178 -0.32 -7.49 3.31
N PHE A 179 0.00 -7.08 2.09
CA PHE A 179 0.72 -7.87 1.10
C PHE A 179 2.07 -7.22 0.85
N SER A 180 3.12 -8.02 0.86
CA SER A 180 4.49 -7.58 0.62
C SER A 180 5.13 -8.43 -0.46
N PHE A 181 6.12 -7.86 -1.11
CA PHE A 181 6.78 -8.46 -2.24
C PHE A 181 8.26 -8.11 -2.24
N ALA A 182 9.11 -9.13 -2.37
CA ALA A 182 10.55 -8.99 -2.52
C ALA A 182 11.10 -10.01 -3.54
N ARG A 183 12.13 -9.59 -4.28
CA ARG A 183 12.78 -10.40 -5.31
C ARG A 183 14.29 -10.28 -5.20
N ASP A 184 14.96 -11.42 -5.14
CA ASP A 184 16.42 -11.53 -5.21
C ASP A 184 16.83 -12.20 -6.53
N LYS A 185 17.96 -11.80 -7.08
CA LYS A 185 18.49 -12.31 -8.35
C LYS A 185 20.01 -12.43 -8.27
N ALA A 186 20.52 -13.62 -8.60
CA ALA A 186 21.94 -13.90 -8.68
C ALA A 186 22.27 -14.71 -9.94
N GLN A 187 23.55 -14.73 -10.33
CA GLN A 187 24.02 -15.64 -11.38
C GLN A 187 23.94 -17.08 -10.90
N ALA A 188 23.50 -17.99 -11.77
CA ALA A 188 23.35 -19.40 -11.44
C ALA A 188 24.71 -20.05 -11.18
N LEU A 189 24.78 -20.98 -10.22
CA LEU A 189 25.97 -21.78 -9.97
C LEU A 189 26.15 -22.81 -11.10
N LEU A 190 27.38 -22.97 -11.59
CA LEU A 190 27.71 -23.99 -12.59
C LEU A 190 27.68 -25.38 -11.94
N ALA A 191 27.09 -26.35 -12.65
CA ALA A 191 27.06 -27.74 -12.19
C ALA A 191 28.46 -28.38 -12.20
N ASP A 192 29.30 -28.00 -13.18
CA ASP A 192 30.69 -28.40 -13.30
C ASP A 192 31.56 -27.13 -13.41
N PRO A 193 31.95 -26.53 -12.26
CA PRO A 193 32.72 -25.29 -12.27
C PRO A 193 34.16 -25.56 -12.74
N PRO A 194 34.71 -24.72 -13.63
CA PRO A 194 36.09 -24.89 -14.09
C PRO A 194 37.10 -24.66 -12.96
N ALA A 195 38.23 -25.37 -13.01
CA ALA A 195 39.30 -25.23 -12.02
C ALA A 195 39.86 -23.79 -11.94
N THR A 196 39.82 -23.08 -13.07
CA THR A 196 40.18 -21.66 -13.22
C THR A 196 39.04 -20.92 -13.91
N GLY A 197 38.63 -19.78 -13.35
CA GLY A 197 37.51 -18.98 -13.85
C GLY A 197 36.36 -18.89 -12.84
N SER A 198 35.23 -18.35 -13.33
CA SER A 198 34.01 -18.15 -12.55
C SER A 198 33.33 -19.49 -12.23
N VAL A 199 32.86 -19.65 -11.00
CA VAL A 199 31.99 -20.78 -10.59
C VAL A 199 30.52 -20.54 -10.91
N ARG A 200 30.21 -19.39 -11.51
CA ARG A 200 28.87 -18.93 -11.86
C ARG A 200 28.72 -18.75 -13.37
N SER A 201 27.54 -19.05 -13.88
CA SER A 201 27.16 -18.86 -15.27
C SER A 201 26.99 -17.36 -15.58
N GLU A 202 27.57 -16.91 -16.69
CA GLU A 202 27.34 -15.54 -17.20
C GLU A 202 26.00 -15.40 -17.94
N ALA A 203 25.49 -16.50 -18.51
CA ALA A 203 24.27 -16.53 -19.29
C ALA A 203 23.02 -16.76 -18.43
N ASP A 204 23.16 -17.51 -17.32
CA ASP A 204 22.03 -17.99 -16.53
C ASP A 204 21.89 -17.26 -15.20
N SER A 205 20.65 -17.03 -14.78
CA SER A 205 20.35 -16.39 -13.49
C SER A 205 19.32 -17.15 -12.68
N THR A 206 19.56 -17.23 -11.37
CA THR A 206 18.64 -17.79 -10.38
C THR A 206 17.87 -16.66 -9.71
N VAL A 207 16.56 -16.84 -9.55
CA VAL A 207 15.69 -15.79 -8.98
C VAL A 207 14.89 -16.36 -7.84
N PHE A 208 14.94 -15.70 -6.69
CA PHE A 208 14.17 -16.03 -5.51
C PHE A 208 13.09 -14.97 -5.28
N TRP A 209 11.88 -15.43 -5.02
CA TRP A 209 10.72 -14.59 -4.79
C TRP A 209 10.14 -14.89 -3.43
N VAL A 210 9.78 -13.84 -2.70
CA VAL A 210 9.10 -13.94 -1.41
C VAL A 210 7.93 -12.98 -1.41
N MET A 211 6.77 -13.48 -0.98
CA MET A 211 5.55 -12.72 -0.84
C MET A 211 4.98 -12.92 0.57
N PRO A 212 5.43 -12.12 1.55
CA PRO A 212 4.83 -12.10 2.87
C PRO A 212 3.45 -11.46 2.84
N MET A 213 2.49 -12.07 3.54
CA MET A 213 1.16 -11.55 3.76
C MET A 213 0.86 -11.59 5.25
N ALA A 214 0.10 -10.63 5.77
CA ALA A 214 -0.24 -10.62 7.19
C ALA A 214 -1.65 -10.08 7.44
N LEU A 215 -2.40 -10.80 8.28
CA LEU A 215 -3.68 -10.36 8.85
C LEU A 215 -3.43 -9.87 10.27
N GLN A 216 -3.77 -8.62 10.55
CA GLN A 216 -3.32 -7.90 11.73
C GLN A 216 -4.47 -7.19 12.42
N LEU A 217 -4.38 -7.06 13.74
CA LEU A 217 -5.11 -6.06 14.50
C LEU A 217 -4.30 -4.77 14.50
N VAL A 218 -4.96 -3.65 14.27
CA VAL A 218 -4.37 -2.32 14.18
C VAL A 218 -4.97 -1.45 15.26
N TYR A 219 -4.12 -0.75 16.01
CA TYR A 219 -4.54 0.28 16.96
C TYR A 219 -3.76 1.56 16.69
N ARG A 220 -4.47 2.67 16.50
CA ARG A 220 -3.91 4.00 16.33
C ARG A 220 -4.25 4.87 17.53
N PHE A 221 -3.29 5.63 18.01
CA PHE A 221 -3.45 6.51 19.16
C PHE A 221 -3.54 7.96 18.70
N GLU A 222 -4.76 8.43 18.44
CA GLU A 222 -5.03 9.74 17.82
C GLU A 222 -5.15 10.88 18.83
N LEU A 223 -5.28 10.56 20.13
CA LEU A 223 -5.43 11.55 21.19
C LEU A 223 -4.34 12.65 21.19
N LEU A 224 -3.12 12.31 20.77
CA LEU A 224 -2.00 13.25 20.62
C LEU A 224 -2.26 14.29 19.52
N ALA A 225 -2.79 13.83 18.38
CA ALA A 225 -3.10 14.69 17.25
C ALA A 225 -4.31 15.57 17.54
N ASP A 226 -5.37 14.98 18.07
CA ASP A 226 -6.65 15.67 18.18
C ASP A 226 -6.71 16.63 19.39
N ARG A 227 -6.03 16.28 20.49
CA ARG A 227 -6.10 17.07 21.74
C ARG A 227 -4.85 17.88 22.02
N VAL A 228 -3.68 17.37 21.67
CA VAL A 228 -2.37 17.99 21.97
C VAL A 228 -1.83 18.77 20.77
N HIS A 229 -2.50 18.74 19.62
CA HIS A 229 -2.09 19.41 18.37
C HIS A 229 -0.70 18.98 17.87
N ILE A 230 -0.24 17.78 18.25
CA ILE A 230 0.99 17.19 17.73
C ILE A 230 0.61 16.36 16.50
N PRO A 231 1.07 16.66 15.28
CA PRO A 231 0.58 16.03 14.05
C PRO A 231 1.05 14.57 13.85
N ILE A 232 1.46 13.89 14.93
CA ILE A 232 1.96 12.52 14.92
C ILE A 232 0.92 11.61 15.57
N VAL A 233 0.57 10.53 14.87
CA VAL A 233 -0.32 9.46 15.34
C VAL A 233 0.52 8.19 15.52
N PRO A 234 0.94 7.85 16.74
CA PRO A 234 1.57 6.58 17.03
C PRO A 234 0.59 5.42 16.78
N TYR A 235 1.08 4.30 16.30
CA TYR A 235 0.27 3.11 16.09
C TYR A 235 1.06 1.81 16.28
N VAL A 236 0.31 0.73 16.47
CA VAL A 236 0.83 -0.62 16.50
C VAL A 236 -0.08 -1.56 15.71
N LYS A 237 0.53 -2.52 15.03
CA LYS A 237 -0.15 -3.55 14.24
C LYS A 237 0.42 -4.90 14.64
N GLY A 238 -0.42 -5.91 14.84
CA GLY A 238 0.05 -7.24 15.24
C GLY A 238 -0.89 -8.34 14.79
N GLY A 239 -0.34 -9.45 14.29
CA GLY A 239 -1.15 -10.61 13.93
C GLY A 239 -0.41 -11.75 13.24
N LEU A 240 -1.18 -12.54 12.49
CA LEU A 240 -0.70 -13.74 11.81
C LEU A 240 -0.10 -13.39 10.46
N ALA A 241 1.01 -14.04 10.13
CA ALA A 241 1.70 -13.87 8.86
C ALA A 241 1.83 -15.19 8.11
N TRP A 242 1.80 -15.12 6.79
CA TRP A 242 2.03 -16.23 5.89
C TRP A 242 2.88 -15.74 4.72
N SER A 243 4.02 -16.39 4.48
CA SER A 243 4.91 -16.05 3.36
C SER A 243 4.94 -17.16 2.35
N LEU A 244 4.56 -16.81 1.12
CA LEU A 244 4.79 -17.63 -0.06
C LEU A 244 6.20 -17.38 -0.58
N TRP A 245 6.87 -18.42 -1.07
CA TRP A 245 8.19 -18.29 -1.66
C TRP A 245 8.38 -19.27 -2.81
N TRP A 246 9.17 -18.88 -3.80
CA TRP A 246 9.61 -19.78 -4.86
C TRP A 246 10.97 -19.39 -5.42
N SER A 247 11.72 -20.38 -5.88
CA SER A 247 13.01 -20.21 -6.56
C SER A 247 12.94 -20.71 -8.00
N LYS A 248 13.51 -19.95 -8.92
CA LYS A 248 13.69 -20.32 -10.32
C LYS A 248 15.17 -20.53 -10.63
N ASN A 249 15.48 -21.61 -11.35
CA ASN A 249 16.81 -21.91 -11.86
C ASN A 249 17.16 -21.07 -13.09
N GLY A 250 18.40 -21.24 -13.57
CA GLY A 250 18.94 -20.62 -14.78
C GLY A 250 18.08 -20.77 -16.03
N ASP A 251 17.37 -21.90 -16.15
CA ASP A 251 16.46 -22.20 -17.27
C ASP A 251 15.06 -21.54 -17.13
N GLY A 252 14.86 -20.71 -16.11
CA GLY A 252 13.60 -20.02 -15.82
C GLY A 252 12.51 -20.91 -15.19
N LYS A 253 12.76 -22.21 -15.01
CA LYS A 253 11.82 -23.15 -14.37
C LYS A 253 12.01 -23.14 -12.86
N LEU A 254 11.00 -23.62 -12.12
CA LEU A 254 11.13 -23.79 -10.68
C LEU A 254 12.28 -24.74 -10.35
N SER A 255 13.15 -24.31 -9.44
CA SER A 255 14.26 -25.12 -8.95
C SER A 255 13.74 -26.43 -8.36
N ARG A 256 14.51 -27.51 -8.49
CA ARG A 256 14.18 -28.81 -7.91
C ARG A 256 15.31 -29.32 -7.04
N ASN A 257 14.99 -29.96 -5.93
CA ASN A 257 15.98 -30.66 -5.12
C ASN A 257 16.30 -32.04 -5.71
N SER A 258 17.24 -32.77 -5.08
CA SER A 258 17.64 -34.12 -5.49
C SER A 258 16.51 -35.15 -5.46
N MET A 259 15.42 -34.87 -4.73
CA MET A 259 14.22 -35.71 -4.67
C MET A 259 13.15 -35.29 -5.70
N GLY A 260 13.44 -34.29 -6.55
CA GLY A 260 12.53 -33.79 -7.59
C GLY A 260 11.45 -32.83 -7.09
N GLU A 261 11.47 -32.47 -5.80
CA GLU A 261 10.52 -31.54 -5.19
C GLU A 261 10.78 -30.12 -5.69
N LYS A 262 9.70 -29.38 -5.97
CA LYS A 262 9.79 -28.01 -6.46
C LYS A 262 10.14 -27.05 -5.32
N ALA A 263 11.00 -26.09 -5.60
CA ALA A 263 11.34 -24.98 -4.70
C ALA A 263 10.21 -23.94 -4.68
N LEU A 264 9.06 -24.33 -4.15
CA LEU A 264 7.88 -23.52 -3.91
C LEU A 264 7.31 -23.94 -2.56
N GLY A 265 6.95 -22.98 -1.71
CA GLY A 265 6.36 -23.29 -0.42
C GLY A 265 5.66 -22.12 0.23
N GLY A 266 5.06 -22.41 1.39
CA GLY A 266 4.43 -21.43 2.25
C GLY A 266 4.85 -21.65 3.70
N VAL A 267 5.12 -20.57 4.42
CA VAL A 267 5.54 -20.62 5.83
C VAL A 267 4.67 -19.68 6.64
N TRP A 268 4.16 -20.17 7.77
CA TRP A 268 3.34 -19.40 8.70
C TRP A 268 4.18 -18.75 9.80
N GLY A 269 3.63 -17.73 10.44
CA GLY A 269 4.27 -17.04 11.55
C GLY A 269 3.44 -15.89 12.09
N TRP A 270 4.14 -14.89 12.64
CA TRP A 270 3.53 -13.68 13.16
C TRP A 270 4.30 -12.44 12.69
N GLN A 271 3.61 -11.31 12.71
CA GLN A 271 4.16 -10.00 12.38
C GLN A 271 3.67 -8.95 13.36
N LEU A 272 4.59 -8.08 13.81
CA LEU A 272 4.35 -6.91 14.63
C LEU A 272 4.94 -5.69 13.91
N ASN A 273 4.17 -4.61 13.78
CA ASN A 273 4.64 -3.33 13.27
C ASN A 273 4.37 -2.27 14.35
N ALA A 274 5.34 -1.40 14.60
CA ALA A 274 5.16 -0.26 15.49
C ALA A 274 5.73 0.99 14.81
N GLY A 275 4.95 2.07 14.79
CA GLY A 275 5.32 3.24 14.00
C GLY A 275 4.55 4.50 14.38
N GLY A 276 4.75 5.53 13.56
CA GLY A 276 4.02 6.78 13.66
C GLY A 276 3.66 7.31 12.28
N MET A 277 2.50 7.95 12.20
CA MET A 277 2.01 8.64 11.00
C MET A 277 2.06 10.15 11.24
N LEU A 278 2.60 10.89 10.29
CA LEU A 278 2.53 12.35 10.22
C LEU A 278 1.37 12.73 9.29
N ARG A 279 0.35 13.40 9.83
CA ARG A 279 -0.74 13.98 9.02
C ARG A 279 -0.16 15.06 8.12
N LEU A 280 -0.37 14.96 6.80
CA LEU A 280 0.12 15.97 5.84
C LEU A 280 -0.85 17.14 5.63
N ASP A 281 -2.02 17.09 6.26
CA ASP A 281 -3.11 18.06 6.05
C ASP A 281 -2.76 19.50 6.49
N PHE A 282 -1.67 19.69 7.25
CA PHE A 282 -1.18 21.03 7.60
C PHE A 282 -0.57 21.79 6.42
N LEU A 283 -0.21 21.10 5.33
CA LEU A 283 0.42 21.72 4.15
C LEU A 283 -0.61 22.37 3.22
N GLU A 284 -1.86 21.89 3.15
CA GLU A 284 -2.87 22.44 2.23
C GLU A 284 -4.34 22.20 2.69
N VAL A 285 -4.78 22.93 3.72
CA VAL A 285 -6.13 22.83 4.34
C VAL A 285 -7.30 23.00 3.34
N GLY A 286 -7.11 23.74 2.25
CA GLY A 286 -8.14 23.96 1.22
C GLY A 286 -8.35 22.77 0.28
N SER A 287 -7.28 22.02 0.01
CA SER A 287 -7.29 20.89 -0.92
C SER A 287 -7.91 19.64 -0.27
N SER A 288 -7.59 19.35 0.99
CA SER A 288 -8.18 18.22 1.73
C SER A 288 -9.71 18.29 1.83
N ARG A 289 -10.28 19.49 1.98
CA ARG A 289 -11.75 19.69 2.02
C ARG A 289 -12.43 19.48 0.67
N THR A 290 -11.73 19.78 -0.41
CA THR A 290 -12.21 19.54 -1.77
C THR A 290 -12.07 18.05 -2.12
N LEU A 291 -10.96 17.42 -1.69
CA LEU A 291 -10.72 15.98 -1.83
C LEU A 291 -11.76 15.15 -1.07
N ASP A 292 -12.11 15.47 0.18
CA ASP A 292 -13.16 14.75 0.91
C ASP A 292 -14.50 14.87 0.17
N ARG A 293 -14.89 16.08 -0.23
CA ARG A 293 -16.16 16.31 -0.95
C ARG A 293 -16.24 15.65 -2.32
N THR A 294 -15.11 15.48 -3.02
CA THR A 294 -15.09 14.93 -4.39
C THR A 294 -14.73 13.45 -4.45
N THR A 295 -13.87 12.96 -3.56
CA THR A 295 -13.28 11.61 -3.61
C THR A 295 -13.56 10.77 -2.36
N GLY A 296 -14.00 11.37 -1.25
CA GLY A 296 -14.13 10.72 0.06
C GLY A 296 -12.81 10.53 0.81
N ILE A 297 -11.69 10.99 0.25
CA ILE A 297 -10.38 10.95 0.92
C ILE A 297 -10.34 12.05 1.99
N ASN A 298 -10.28 11.62 3.25
CA ASN A 298 -10.23 12.51 4.41
C ASN A 298 -8.81 13.00 4.69
N HIS A 299 -7.86 12.06 4.80
CA HIS A 299 -6.50 12.34 5.27
C HIS A 299 -5.44 11.63 4.44
N THR A 300 -4.31 12.33 4.24
CA THR A 300 -3.08 11.74 3.70
C THR A 300 -1.98 11.78 4.74
N TYR A 301 -1.26 10.67 4.90
CA TYR A 301 -0.22 10.51 5.89
C TYR A 301 1.10 10.11 5.25
N LEU A 302 2.19 10.64 5.80
CA LEU A 302 3.53 10.07 5.65
C LEU A 302 3.84 9.28 6.92
N PHE A 303 4.26 8.03 6.82
CA PHE A 303 4.51 7.21 8.01
C PHE A 303 5.84 6.47 7.95
N GLY A 304 6.30 6.10 9.14
CA GLY A 304 7.41 5.19 9.32
C GLY A 304 7.10 4.15 10.39
N GLU A 305 7.38 2.89 10.11
CA GLU A 305 7.21 1.77 11.04
C GLU A 305 8.43 0.86 11.09
N TYR A 306 8.66 0.29 12.27
CA TYR A 306 9.55 -0.83 12.45
C TYR A 306 8.72 -2.12 12.44
N GLN A 307 9.01 -2.99 11.47
CA GLN A 307 8.41 -4.30 11.29
C GLN A 307 9.31 -5.38 11.90
N LEU A 308 8.73 -6.16 12.80
CA LEU A 308 9.27 -7.42 13.31
C LEU A 308 8.41 -8.56 12.78
N SER A 309 9.01 -9.45 11.98
CA SER A 309 8.31 -10.61 11.45
C SER A 309 9.10 -11.87 11.75
N ARG A 310 8.40 -12.90 12.23
CA ARG A 310 8.96 -14.22 12.45
C ARG A 310 8.09 -15.23 11.73
N ILE A 311 8.55 -15.64 10.56
CA ILE A 311 7.84 -16.51 9.62
C ILE A 311 8.65 -17.80 9.49
N ASP A 312 8.52 -18.68 10.48
CA ASP A 312 9.33 -19.90 10.65
C ASP A 312 8.48 -21.11 11.10
N ASN A 313 7.20 -21.15 10.67
CA ASN A 313 6.15 -22.07 11.14
C ASN A 313 6.04 -22.11 12.66
N PHE A 314 6.07 -20.94 13.31
CA PHE A 314 6.01 -20.79 14.76
C PHE A 314 7.14 -21.54 15.49
N GLY A 315 8.35 -21.52 14.92
CA GLY A 315 9.54 -22.10 15.54
C GLY A 315 9.85 -23.55 15.19
N ARG A 316 9.15 -24.18 14.25
CA ARG A 316 9.44 -25.58 13.85
C ARG A 316 10.84 -25.69 13.22
N GLU A 317 11.60 -26.70 13.64
CA GLU A 317 13.02 -26.87 13.26
C GLU A 317 13.21 -27.09 11.76
N ASN A 318 12.35 -27.90 11.13
CA ASN A 318 12.43 -28.24 9.70
C ASN A 318 11.74 -27.22 8.77
N ALA A 319 11.42 -26.02 9.28
CA ALA A 319 10.79 -24.97 8.48
C ALA A 319 11.82 -23.93 8.04
N MET A 320 11.72 -23.52 6.77
CA MET A 320 12.42 -22.35 6.26
C MET A 320 11.98 -21.11 7.05
N SER A 321 12.92 -20.22 7.35
CA SER A 321 12.63 -18.94 8.01
C SER A 321 12.63 -17.82 6.97
N LEU A 322 11.51 -17.11 6.84
CA LEU A 322 11.33 -15.98 5.92
C LEU A 322 11.04 -14.67 6.67
N GLY A 323 11.19 -14.69 7.99
CA GLY A 323 11.08 -13.50 8.82
C GLY A 323 12.21 -12.51 8.54
N SER A 324 12.01 -11.28 9.02
CA SER A 324 13.00 -10.22 9.03
C SER A 324 12.60 -9.13 10.02
N SER A 325 13.56 -8.29 10.39
CA SER A 325 13.34 -7.06 11.15
C SER A 325 13.76 -5.86 10.32
N THR A 326 12.86 -4.93 10.04
CA THR A 326 13.17 -3.82 9.13
C THR A 326 12.37 -2.55 9.40
N TRP A 327 12.84 -1.44 8.83
CA TRP A 327 12.13 -0.18 8.77
C TRP A 327 11.38 -0.08 7.45
N LEU A 328 10.13 0.37 7.51
CA LEU A 328 9.31 0.70 6.36
C LEU A 328 8.92 2.17 6.42
N LEU A 329 8.95 2.82 5.27
CA LEU A 329 8.45 4.18 5.07
C LEU A 329 7.39 4.14 3.99
N GLY A 330 6.36 4.95 4.13
CA GLY A 330 5.22 4.86 3.22
C GLY A 330 4.26 6.04 3.28
N LEU A 331 3.27 5.96 2.40
CA LEU A 331 2.14 6.88 2.35
C LEU A 331 0.88 6.11 2.69
N ALA A 332 0.00 6.73 3.47
CA ALA A 332 -1.33 6.20 3.75
C ALA A 332 -2.40 7.22 3.35
N ILE A 333 -3.52 6.69 2.90
CA ILE A 333 -4.71 7.46 2.51
C ILE A 333 -5.89 6.87 3.27
N GLU A 334 -6.72 7.73 3.83
CA GLU A 334 -7.88 7.36 4.66
C GLU A 334 -9.17 7.90 4.07
N PHE A 335 -10.23 7.08 4.08
CA PHE A 335 -11.52 7.33 3.46
C PHE A 335 -12.64 6.47 4.08
#